data_AF-A0A8H6VQ69-F1
#
_entry.id   AF-A0A8H6VQ69-F1
#
_cell.length_a   1.000
_cell.length_b   1.000
_cell.length_c   1.000
_cell.angle_alpha   90.00
_cell.angle_beta   90.00
_cell.angle_gamma   90.00
#
_symmetry.space_group_name_H-M   'P 1'
#
loop_
_entity.id
_entity.type
_entity.pdbx_description
1 polymer ?
#
loop_
_entity_poly.entity_id
_entity_poly.type
_entity_poly.pdbx_seq_one_letter_code
_entity_poly.pdbx_strand_id
1 'polypeptide(L)'
;MAVPESYTMLDLTGRFERNASLSSAPDITMPPPWKDIAPSVWRDLAINHFKDDDGQERMWLSQLLRRDAPPTEGEWVVDWQERRKENPVLGPIIGQMRRVKTAELDAQFLRAGWTPDTRRHGVLQRIIRGTWSGRDWSLTETFGIEEVDGARHLARHVRTMGKGEDGHEYFFNWRVVYDYVGEID
;
A
#
# COMPACT_ATOMS: atom_id res chain seq x y z
N MET A 1 2.12 -13.23 -12.06
CA MET A 1 3.23 -14.18 -11.86
C MET A 1 3.94 -13.86 -10.56
N ALA A 2 4.80 -14.76 -10.07
CA ALA A 2 5.74 -14.44 -9.00
C ALA A 2 6.67 -13.28 -9.41
N VAL A 3 7.19 -12.53 -8.44
CA VAL A 3 8.29 -11.58 -8.69
C VAL A 3 9.60 -12.35 -8.92
N PRO A 4 10.51 -11.87 -9.79
CA PRO A 4 11.82 -12.51 -9.99
C PRO A 4 12.67 -12.42 -8.72
N GLU A 5 13.70 -13.27 -8.60
CA GLU A 5 14.61 -13.25 -7.45
C GLU A 5 15.38 -11.93 -7.32
N SER A 6 15.61 -11.23 -8.44
CA SER A 6 16.22 -9.90 -8.47
C SER A 6 15.33 -8.81 -7.85
N TYR A 7 14.02 -9.05 -7.72
CA TYR A 7 13.11 -8.13 -7.06
C TYR A 7 13.28 -8.19 -5.56
N THR A 8 13.68 -7.07 -4.95
CA THR A 8 14.00 -7.00 -3.52
C THR A 8 13.40 -5.74 -2.90
N MET A 9 13.43 -5.66 -1.57
CA MET A 9 13.06 -4.41 -0.90
C MET A 9 13.99 -3.22 -1.20
N LEU A 10 15.12 -3.41 -1.89
CA LEU A 10 15.99 -2.33 -2.36
C LEU A 10 15.68 -1.90 -3.80
N ASP A 11 14.90 -2.69 -4.54
CA ASP A 11 14.42 -2.38 -5.88
C ASP A 11 13.01 -2.96 -6.05
N LEU A 12 12.01 -2.09 -5.87
CA LEU A 12 10.60 -2.43 -5.98
C LEU A 12 10.02 -2.08 -7.36
N THR A 13 10.85 -1.80 -8.35
CA THR A 13 10.37 -1.33 -9.65
C THR A 13 9.63 -2.44 -10.38
N GLY A 14 8.44 -2.12 -10.92
CA GLY A 14 7.65 -3.09 -11.66
C GLY A 14 6.18 -2.71 -11.87
N ARG A 15 5.51 -3.50 -12.70
CA ARG A 15 4.07 -3.49 -12.95
C ARG A 15 3.43 -4.73 -12.36
N PHE A 16 2.25 -4.53 -11.78
CA PHE A 16 1.59 -5.50 -10.95
C PHE A 16 0.08 -5.46 -11.15
N GLU A 17 -0.55 -6.62 -11.10
CA GLU A 17 -2.00 -6.80 -11.04
C GLU A 17 -2.38 -7.50 -9.74
N ARG A 18 -3.47 -7.06 -9.09
CA ARG A 18 -3.96 -7.67 -7.86
C ARG A 18 -4.43 -9.09 -8.12
N ASN A 19 -3.83 -10.05 -7.44
CA ASN A 19 -4.32 -11.41 -7.38
C ASN A 19 -5.43 -11.52 -6.33
N ALA A 20 -6.69 -11.48 -6.77
CA ALA A 20 -7.84 -11.54 -5.87
C ALA A 20 -7.95 -12.86 -5.10
N SER A 21 -7.53 -13.99 -5.70
CA SER A 21 -7.55 -15.30 -5.04
C SER A 21 -6.51 -15.45 -3.94
N LEU A 22 -5.37 -14.76 -4.05
CA LEU A 22 -4.30 -14.79 -3.05
C LEU A 22 -4.41 -13.66 -2.02
N SER A 23 -5.27 -12.67 -2.27
CA SER A 23 -5.54 -11.56 -1.36
C SER A 23 -6.56 -11.98 -0.29
N SER A 24 -6.49 -11.39 0.91
CA SER A 24 -7.54 -11.55 1.91
C SER A 24 -8.72 -10.62 1.60
N ALA A 25 -9.91 -10.92 2.11
CA ALA A 25 -10.97 -9.93 2.25
C ALA A 25 -10.77 -9.16 3.58
N PRO A 26 -11.39 -7.97 3.75
CA PRO A 26 -11.44 -7.31 5.04
C PRO A 26 -12.22 -8.14 6.08
N ASP A 27 -11.73 -8.14 7.33
CA ASP A 27 -12.31 -8.92 8.44
C ASP A 27 -13.72 -8.44 8.88
N ILE A 28 -14.17 -7.29 8.38
CA ILE A 28 -15.50 -6.72 8.61
C ILE A 28 -16.05 -6.12 7.31
N THR A 29 -17.36 -5.88 7.28
CA THR A 29 -17.96 -5.05 6.23
C THR A 29 -17.30 -3.67 6.24
N MET A 30 -16.66 -3.33 5.13
CA MET A 30 -16.01 -2.04 5.00
C MET A 30 -17.06 -0.92 5.04
N PRO A 31 -16.80 0.20 5.73
CA PRO A 31 -17.66 1.39 5.68
C PRO A 31 -17.29 2.29 4.48
N PRO A 32 -18.11 3.29 4.15
CA PRO A 32 -17.73 4.33 3.19
C PRO A 32 -16.43 5.07 3.61
N PRO A 33 -15.59 5.54 2.66
CA PRO A 33 -15.68 5.32 1.21
C PRO A 33 -15.17 3.95 0.77
N TRP A 34 -14.49 3.23 1.67
CA TRP A 34 -13.76 2.00 1.34
C TRP A 34 -14.65 0.97 0.69
N LYS A 35 -15.87 0.78 1.20
CA LYS A 35 -16.85 -0.19 0.68
C LYS A 35 -17.13 0.00 -0.81
N ASP A 36 -17.20 1.26 -1.25
CA ASP A 36 -17.59 1.63 -2.60
C ASP A 36 -16.40 1.52 -3.57
N ILE A 37 -15.16 1.63 -3.06
CA ILE A 37 -13.95 1.55 -3.87
C ILE A 37 -13.29 0.15 -3.88
N ALA A 38 -13.52 -0.67 -2.84
CA ALA A 38 -12.93 -2.02 -2.67
C ALA A 38 -12.90 -2.90 -3.94
N PRO A 39 -13.99 -2.98 -4.73
CA PRO A 39 -14.04 -3.88 -5.88
C PRO A 39 -12.99 -3.55 -6.94
N SER A 40 -12.60 -2.28 -7.05
CA SER A 40 -11.64 -1.77 -8.02
C SER A 40 -10.32 -1.33 -7.43
N VAL A 41 -10.25 -1.13 -6.12
CA VAL A 41 -9.09 -0.53 -5.47
C VAL A 41 -7.86 -1.43 -5.58
N TRP A 42 -6.74 -0.81 -5.93
CA TRP A 42 -5.42 -1.42 -6.03
C TRP A 42 -5.35 -2.57 -7.02
N ARG A 43 -6.20 -2.55 -8.06
CA ARG A 43 -6.21 -3.56 -9.11
C ARG A 43 -4.91 -3.55 -9.90
N ASP A 44 -4.52 -2.39 -10.39
CA ASP A 44 -3.31 -2.18 -11.17
C ASP A 44 -2.37 -1.32 -10.33
N LEU A 45 -1.10 -1.71 -10.29
CA LEU A 45 -0.07 -1.03 -9.53
C LEU A 45 1.21 -0.95 -10.38
N ALA A 46 1.71 0.26 -10.58
CA ALA A 46 3.04 0.50 -11.12
C ALA A 46 3.89 1.19 -10.06
N ILE A 47 5.11 0.68 -9.86
CA ILE A 47 6.09 1.21 -8.92
C ILE A 47 7.35 1.57 -9.69
N ASN A 48 7.84 2.79 -9.49
CA ASN A 48 9.22 3.18 -9.81
C ASN A 48 9.95 3.49 -8.50
N HIS A 49 10.94 2.67 -8.14
CA HIS A 49 11.72 2.87 -6.92
C HIS A 49 13.13 3.31 -7.27
N PHE A 50 13.52 4.50 -6.82
CA PHE A 50 14.77 5.12 -7.23
C PHE A 50 15.38 5.96 -6.10
N LYS A 51 16.64 6.36 -6.32
CA LYS A 51 17.29 7.43 -5.55
C LYS A 51 17.43 8.62 -6.48
N ASP A 52 17.16 9.82 -5.96
CA ASP A 52 17.47 11.04 -6.70
C ASP A 52 18.98 11.35 -6.68
N ASP A 53 19.34 12.49 -7.28
CA ASP A 53 20.73 12.96 -7.38
C ASP A 53 21.39 13.18 -6.01
N ASP A 54 20.59 13.45 -4.96
CA ASP A 54 21.05 13.62 -3.58
C ASP A 54 21.12 12.28 -2.81
N GLY A 55 20.78 11.16 -3.46
CA GLY A 55 20.73 9.83 -2.87
C GLY A 55 19.48 9.57 -2.02
N GLN A 56 18.52 10.50 -1.99
CA GLN A 56 17.26 10.38 -1.25
C GLN A 56 16.39 9.32 -1.93
N GLU A 57 15.97 8.34 -1.13
CA GLU A 57 15.10 7.26 -1.57
C GLU A 57 13.70 7.79 -1.87
N ARG A 58 13.17 7.43 -3.05
CA ARG A 58 11.89 7.87 -3.59
C ARG A 58 11.15 6.70 -4.22
N MET A 59 9.83 6.77 -4.16
CA MET A 59 8.96 5.81 -4.81
C MET A 59 7.83 6.55 -5.52
N TRP A 60 7.81 6.47 -6.85
CA TRP A 60 6.64 6.85 -7.62
C TRP A 60 5.68 5.68 -7.73
N LEU A 61 4.40 5.96 -7.58
CA LEU A 61 3.33 4.98 -7.61
C LEU A 61 2.23 5.47 -8.55
N SER A 62 1.74 4.58 -9.40
CA SER A 62 0.44 4.72 -10.09
C SER A 62 -0.45 3.56 -9.71
N GLN A 63 -1.66 3.86 -9.24
CA GLN A 63 -2.62 2.83 -8.84
C GLN A 63 -4.05 3.25 -9.15
N LEU A 64 -4.87 2.29 -9.60
CA LEU A 64 -6.30 2.52 -9.79
C LEU A 64 -7.04 2.37 -8.45
N LEU A 65 -7.68 3.43 -7.96
CA LEU A 65 -8.51 3.37 -6.75
C LEU A 65 -9.99 3.09 -7.07
N ARG A 66 -10.51 3.65 -8.17
CA ARG A 66 -11.89 3.48 -8.62
C ARG A 66 -11.95 3.33 -10.14
N ARG A 67 -12.79 2.41 -10.66
CA ARG A 67 -12.81 2.04 -12.10
C ARG A 67 -13.15 3.21 -13.03
N ASP A 68 -13.98 4.13 -12.57
CA ASP A 68 -14.47 5.31 -13.29
C ASP A 68 -13.63 6.58 -13.02
N ALA A 69 -12.50 6.45 -12.32
CA ALA A 69 -11.60 7.55 -12.00
C ALA A 69 -10.23 7.34 -12.66
N PRO A 70 -9.48 8.42 -12.95
CA PRO A 70 -8.09 8.28 -13.38
C PRO A 70 -7.26 7.58 -12.28
N PRO A 71 -6.16 6.89 -12.65
CA PRO A 71 -5.21 6.39 -11.69
C PRO A 71 -4.75 7.49 -10.72
N THR A 72 -4.60 7.14 -9.46
CA THR A 72 -3.88 7.99 -8.53
C THR A 72 -2.40 7.79 -8.78
N GLU A 73 -1.73 8.87 -9.16
CA GLU A 73 -0.29 8.88 -9.40
C GLU A 73 0.41 9.84 -8.46
N GLY A 74 1.62 9.51 -8.04
CA GLY A 74 2.43 10.46 -7.30
C GLY A 74 3.67 9.88 -6.67
N GLU A 75 4.64 10.76 -6.51
CA GLU A 75 5.92 10.45 -5.87
C GLU A 75 5.84 10.54 -4.36
N TRP A 76 6.50 9.62 -3.68
CA TRP A 76 6.66 9.55 -2.23
C TRP A 76 8.14 9.62 -1.89
N VAL A 77 8.50 10.62 -1.08
CA VAL A 77 9.83 10.73 -0.50
C VAL A 77 9.88 9.87 0.75
N VAL A 78 10.89 9.01 0.84
CA VAL A 78 11.07 8.06 1.95
C VAL A 78 11.90 8.72 3.06
N ASP A 79 11.31 9.73 3.71
CA ASP A 79 11.97 10.57 4.73
C ASP A 79 11.12 10.79 6.00
N TRP A 80 9.95 10.18 6.05
CA TRP A 80 8.97 10.30 7.13
C TRP A 80 8.44 11.73 7.38
N GLN A 81 8.50 12.61 6.38
CA GLN A 81 7.88 13.93 6.48
C GLN A 81 6.45 13.91 5.93
N GLU A 82 5.54 14.50 6.68
CA GLU A 82 4.15 14.68 6.27
C GLU A 82 4.01 15.69 5.14
N ARG A 83 3.26 15.31 4.11
CA ARG A 83 2.98 16.15 2.95
C ARG A 83 1.50 16.11 2.61
N ARG A 84 0.96 17.28 2.30
CA ARG A 84 -0.40 17.42 1.76
C ARG A 84 -0.38 17.05 0.27
N LYS A 85 -1.37 16.28 -0.16
CA LYS A 85 -1.58 15.90 -1.55
C LYS A 85 -3.06 15.96 -1.88
N GLU A 86 -3.37 16.31 -3.12
CA GLU A 86 -4.72 16.15 -3.66
C GLU A 86 -4.85 14.76 -4.29
N ASN A 87 -5.86 14.00 -3.89
CA ASN A 87 -6.15 12.69 -4.46
C ASN A 87 -7.45 12.76 -5.27
N PRO A 88 -7.47 12.32 -6.54
CA PRO A 88 -8.66 12.46 -7.40
C PRO A 88 -9.88 11.64 -6.92
N VAL A 89 -9.68 10.63 -6.06
CA VAL A 89 -10.75 9.78 -5.52
C VAL A 89 -11.05 10.10 -4.06
N LEU A 90 -10.04 10.42 -3.26
CA LEU A 90 -10.14 10.60 -1.81
C LEU A 90 -10.15 12.08 -1.37
N GLY A 91 -9.93 13.01 -2.29
CA GLY A 91 -9.78 14.44 -2.00
C GLY A 91 -8.45 14.76 -1.31
N PRO A 92 -8.42 15.82 -0.47
CA PRO A 92 -7.22 16.22 0.25
C PRO A 92 -6.76 15.14 1.24
N ILE A 93 -5.50 14.74 1.14
CA ILE A 93 -4.86 13.79 2.06
C ILE A 93 -3.56 14.35 2.64
N ILE A 94 -3.19 13.86 3.82
CA ILE A 94 -1.85 14.02 4.40
C ILE A 94 -1.19 12.66 4.37
N GLY A 95 -0.01 12.58 3.76
CA GLY A 95 0.72 11.33 3.62
C GLY A 95 2.18 11.45 4.01
N GLN A 96 2.75 10.36 4.48
CA GLN A 96 4.19 10.21 4.74
C GLN A 96 4.63 8.77 4.48
N MET A 97 5.92 8.59 4.20
CA MET A 97 6.50 7.27 3.90
C MET A 97 7.89 7.14 4.53
N ARG A 98 8.21 5.93 5.01
CA ARG A 98 9.55 5.57 5.48
C ARG A 98 9.87 4.12 5.21
N ARG A 99 11.15 3.79 5.22
CA ARG A 99 11.64 2.43 5.42
C ARG A 99 11.74 2.14 6.92
N VAL A 100 11.28 0.97 7.35
CA VAL A 100 11.24 0.62 8.79
C VAL A 100 11.45 -0.87 9.00
N LYS A 101 12.11 -1.27 10.10
CA LYS A 101 12.20 -2.69 10.44
C LYS A 101 10.84 -3.18 10.93
N THR A 102 10.52 -4.43 10.58
CA THR A 102 9.23 -5.02 10.95
C THR A 102 9.04 -5.09 12.48
N ALA A 103 10.13 -5.22 13.24
CA ALA A 103 10.11 -5.20 14.71
C ALA A 103 9.66 -3.86 15.32
N GLU A 104 9.81 -2.74 14.60
CA GLU A 104 9.43 -1.39 15.04
C GLU A 104 7.97 -1.04 14.72
N LEU A 105 7.23 -1.95 14.08
CA LEU A 105 5.81 -1.78 13.80
C LEU A 105 4.97 -2.32 14.96
N ASP A 106 4.03 -1.50 15.43
CA ASP A 106 3.17 -1.84 16.57
C ASP A 106 2.16 -2.93 16.22
N ALA A 107 1.54 -2.83 15.04
CA ALA A 107 0.49 -3.76 14.64
C ALA A 107 1.09 -5.07 14.11
N GLN A 108 0.73 -6.20 14.74
CA GLN A 108 1.15 -7.53 14.31
C GLN A 108 0.88 -7.78 12.83
N PHE A 109 -0.30 -7.37 12.35
CA PHE A 109 -0.70 -7.50 10.95
C PHE A 109 0.29 -6.81 9.99
N LEU A 110 0.81 -5.63 10.32
CA LEU A 110 1.72 -4.88 9.44
C LEU A 110 3.15 -5.47 9.39
N ARG A 111 3.52 -6.36 10.32
CA ARG A 111 4.89 -6.88 10.48
C ARG A 111 5.08 -8.38 10.25
N ALA A 112 3.99 -9.13 10.09
CA ALA A 112 4.02 -10.58 9.88
C ALA A 112 4.03 -10.94 8.38
N GLY A 113 4.28 -12.22 8.06
CA GLY A 113 4.18 -12.77 6.69
C GLY A 113 5.38 -12.49 5.77
N TRP A 114 6.22 -11.51 6.12
CA TRP A 114 7.36 -11.10 5.31
C TRP A 114 8.51 -12.11 5.20
N THR A 115 9.06 -12.24 3.99
CA THR A 115 10.27 -13.05 3.71
C THR A 115 11.47 -12.60 4.55
N PRO A 116 12.48 -13.48 4.76
CA PRO A 116 13.69 -13.12 5.49
C PRO A 116 14.42 -11.90 4.92
N ASP A 117 14.49 -11.76 3.59
CA ASP A 117 15.12 -10.61 2.93
C ASP A 117 14.29 -9.32 3.15
N THR A 118 12.97 -9.39 3.10
CA THR A 118 12.10 -8.26 3.46
C THR A 118 12.33 -7.81 4.90
N ARG A 119 12.41 -8.75 5.85
CA ARG A 119 12.71 -8.43 7.25
C ARG A 119 14.11 -7.81 7.42
N ARG A 120 15.11 -8.34 6.70
CA ARG A 120 16.48 -7.84 6.72
C ARG A 120 16.58 -6.42 6.21
N HIS A 121 15.95 -6.09 5.09
CA HIS A 121 16.02 -4.76 4.48
C HIS A 121 15.03 -3.77 5.10
N GLY A 122 13.95 -4.27 5.71
CA GLY A 122 12.84 -3.47 6.20
C GLY A 122 11.76 -3.30 5.13
N VAL A 123 10.55 -3.00 5.58
CA VAL A 123 9.39 -2.72 4.73
C VAL A 123 9.31 -1.23 4.42
N LEU A 124 8.65 -0.87 3.32
CA LEU A 124 8.22 0.51 3.07
C LEU A 124 6.85 0.72 3.74
N GLN A 125 6.82 1.56 4.77
CA GLN A 125 5.61 1.96 5.46
C GLN A 125 5.08 3.27 4.88
N ARG A 126 3.78 3.30 4.54
CA ARG A 126 3.06 4.52 4.20
C ARG A 126 1.93 4.75 5.19
N ILE A 127 1.77 5.99 5.64
CA ILE A 127 0.59 6.44 6.38
C ILE A 127 -0.11 7.49 5.53
N ILE A 128 -1.42 7.34 5.36
CA ILE A 128 -2.29 8.30 4.69
C ILE A 128 -3.44 8.64 5.63
N ARG A 129 -3.75 9.91 5.77
CA ARG A 129 -4.90 10.41 6.54
C ARG A 129 -5.70 11.36 5.66
N GLY A 130 -7.00 11.38 5.87
CA GLY A 130 -7.90 12.29 5.17
C GLY A 130 -9.26 12.37 5.86
N THR A 131 -10.14 13.16 5.27
CA THR A 131 -11.51 13.34 5.77
C THR A 131 -12.48 13.01 4.64
N TRP A 132 -13.46 12.15 4.92
CA TRP A 132 -14.52 11.79 3.98
C TRP A 132 -15.88 12.11 4.58
N SER A 133 -16.70 12.91 3.88
CA SER A 133 -18.00 13.38 4.38
C SER A 133 -17.95 13.96 5.81
N GLY A 134 -16.89 14.71 6.12
CA GLY A 134 -16.68 15.32 7.44
C GLY A 134 -16.14 14.39 8.53
N ARG A 135 -15.70 13.17 8.19
CA ARG A 135 -15.15 12.20 9.15
C ARG A 135 -13.74 11.77 8.79
N ASP A 136 -12.88 11.78 9.79
CA ASP A 136 -11.48 11.42 9.60
C ASP A 136 -11.30 9.90 9.44
N TRP A 137 -10.36 9.56 8.58
CA TRP A 137 -9.88 8.21 8.38
C TRP A 137 -8.36 8.20 8.30
N SER A 138 -7.76 7.06 8.62
CA SER A 138 -6.35 6.80 8.44
C SER A 138 -6.12 5.40 7.90
N LEU A 139 -5.12 5.29 7.03
CA LEU A 139 -4.65 4.05 6.45
C LEU A 139 -3.15 3.97 6.72
N THR A 140 -2.73 2.90 7.36
CA THR A 140 -1.31 2.52 7.46
C THR A 140 -1.10 1.29 6.60
N GLU A 141 -0.12 1.33 5.74
CA GLU A 141 0.24 0.18 4.92
C GLU A 141 1.74 -0.10 4.94
N THR A 142 2.08 -1.35 4.70
CA THR A 142 3.46 -1.81 4.52
C THR A 142 3.58 -2.62 3.24
N PHE A 143 4.57 -2.28 2.41
CA PHE A 143 4.96 -3.08 1.24
C PHE A 143 6.11 -4.01 1.61
N GLY A 144 6.01 -5.25 1.15
CA GLY A 144 6.99 -6.29 1.39
C GLY A 144 6.87 -7.43 0.40
N ILE A 145 7.82 -8.36 0.45
CA ILE A 145 7.72 -9.62 -0.29
C ILE A 145 7.25 -10.70 0.68
N GLU A 146 6.28 -11.49 0.22
CA GLU A 146 5.80 -12.68 0.91
C GLU A 146 5.96 -13.93 0.05
N GLU A 147 6.01 -15.08 0.71
CA GLU A 147 5.92 -16.37 0.05
C GLU A 147 4.46 -16.87 0.15
N VAL A 148 3.84 -17.08 -1.00
CA VAL A 148 2.44 -17.53 -1.12
C VAL A 148 2.44 -18.72 -2.07
N ASP A 149 1.97 -19.87 -1.60
CA ASP A 149 1.97 -21.13 -2.35
C ASP A 149 3.35 -21.49 -2.95
N GLY A 150 4.43 -21.19 -2.21
CA GLY A 150 5.82 -21.44 -2.61
C GLY A 150 6.39 -20.44 -3.62
N ALA A 151 5.64 -19.38 -3.96
CA ALA A 151 6.06 -18.33 -4.89
C ALA A 151 6.25 -16.99 -4.17
N ARG A 152 7.23 -16.19 -4.62
CA ARG A 152 7.47 -14.84 -4.10
C ARG A 152 6.50 -13.86 -4.75
N HIS A 153 5.80 -13.07 -3.95
CA HIS A 153 4.90 -12.02 -4.41
C HIS A 153 5.18 -10.71 -3.70
N LEU A 154 5.03 -9.60 -4.44
CA LEU A 154 4.82 -8.31 -3.78
C LEU A 154 3.48 -8.38 -3.05
N ALA A 155 3.49 -8.02 -1.78
CA ALA A 155 2.28 -7.89 -0.98
C ALA A 155 2.25 -6.53 -0.28
N ARG A 156 1.04 -6.07 0.03
CA ARG A 156 0.80 -4.94 0.92
C ARG A 156 -0.15 -5.36 2.03
N HIS A 157 0.21 -4.99 3.25
CA HIS A 157 -0.70 -5.10 4.39
C HIS A 157 -1.29 -3.74 4.66
N VAL A 158 -2.61 -3.64 4.59
CA VAL A 158 -3.34 -2.38 4.77
C VAL A 158 -4.17 -2.45 6.03
N ARG A 159 -3.92 -1.51 6.93
CA ARG A 159 -4.64 -1.35 8.18
C ARG A 159 -5.38 -0.01 8.14
N THR A 160 -6.71 -0.05 8.21
CA THR A 160 -7.54 1.15 8.09
C THR A 160 -8.37 1.37 9.35
N MET A 161 -8.46 2.64 9.76
CA MET A 161 -9.25 3.11 10.90
C MET A 161 -10.02 4.38 10.53
N GLY A 162 -11.19 4.58 11.12
CA GLY A 162 -11.95 5.82 10.96
C GLY A 162 -13.27 5.78 11.71
N LYS A 163 -14.16 6.73 11.42
CA LYS A 163 -15.52 6.79 11.99
C LYS A 163 -16.61 6.58 10.94
N GLY A 164 -17.55 5.69 11.24
CA GLY A 164 -18.71 5.37 10.40
C GLY A 164 -19.78 6.46 10.39
N GLU A 165 -20.85 6.23 9.62
CA GLU A 165 -22.02 7.13 9.57
C GLU A 165 -22.79 7.20 10.88
N ASP A 166 -22.80 6.11 11.62
CA ASP A 166 -23.35 5.96 12.96
C ASP A 166 -22.46 6.57 14.06
N GLY A 167 -21.29 7.11 13.70
CA GLY A 167 -20.32 7.68 14.62
C GLY A 167 -19.43 6.66 15.33
N HIS A 168 -19.62 5.35 15.09
CA HIS A 168 -18.79 4.30 15.68
C HIS A 168 -17.45 4.19 14.95
N GLU A 169 -16.40 3.87 15.71
CA GLU A 169 -15.08 3.61 15.14
C GLU A 169 -15.10 2.28 14.38
N TYR A 170 -14.47 2.26 13.22
CA TYR A 170 -14.26 1.04 12.45
C TYR A 170 -12.78 0.73 12.32
N PHE A 171 -12.50 -0.55 12.18
CA PHE A 171 -11.17 -1.09 12.02
C PHE A 171 -11.19 -2.30 11.10
N PHE A 172 -10.33 -2.31 10.08
CA PHE A 172 -10.15 -3.50 9.25
C PHE A 172 -8.73 -3.63 8.72
N ASN A 173 -8.35 -4.88 8.48
CA ASN A 173 -7.11 -5.26 7.83
C ASN A 173 -7.41 -5.81 6.44
N TRP A 174 -6.53 -5.56 5.48
CA TRP A 174 -6.61 -6.14 4.15
C TRP A 174 -5.20 -6.46 3.66
N ARG A 175 -4.94 -7.74 3.41
CA ARG A 175 -3.72 -8.21 2.75
C ARG A 175 -3.98 -8.33 1.26
N VAL A 176 -3.18 -7.61 0.47
CA VAL A 176 -3.31 -7.58 -0.99
C VAL A 176 -2.04 -8.17 -1.58
N VAL A 177 -2.20 -9.19 -2.42
CA VAL A 177 -1.10 -9.88 -3.10
C VAL A 177 -1.14 -9.52 -4.57
N TYR A 178 0.03 -9.33 -5.15
CA TYR A 178 0.20 -8.91 -6.53
C TYR A 178 0.87 -9.97 -7.39
N ASP A 179 0.34 -10.13 -8.59
CA ASP A 179 0.98 -10.78 -9.71
C ASP A 179 1.89 -9.79 -10.44
N TYR A 180 3.17 -10.14 -10.58
CA TYR A 180 4.10 -9.43 -11.44
C TYR A 180 3.70 -9.56 -12.91
N VAL A 181 3.72 -8.44 -13.62
CA VAL A 181 3.36 -8.32 -15.05
C VAL A 181 4.60 -7.97 -15.89
N GLY A 182 5.56 -7.23 -15.35
CA GLY A 182 6.78 -6.83 -16.05
C GLY A 182 7.41 -5.57 -15.46
N GLU A 183 8.44 -5.07 -16.11
CA GLU A 183 9.07 -3.79 -15.74
C GLU A 183 8.18 -2.61 -16.14
N ILE A 184 8.50 -1.42 -15.59
CA ILE A 184 7.92 -0.17 -16.09
C ILE A 184 8.78 0.32 -17.26
N ASP A 185 8.17 0.77 -18.35
CA ASP A 185 8.86 1.46 -19.45
C ASP A 185 9.29 2.88 -19.05
#